data_AF-A0A957WBW2-F1
#
_entry.id   AF-A0A957WBW2-F1
#
_cell.length_a   1.000
_cell.length_b   1.000
_cell.length_c   1.000
_cell.angle_alpha   90.00
_cell.angle_beta   90.00
_cell.angle_gamma   90.00
#
_symmetry.space_group_name_H-M   'P 1'
#
loop_
_entity.id
_entity.type
_entity.pdbx_description
1 polymer ?
#
loop_
_entity_poly.entity_id
_entity_poly.type
_entity_poly.pdbx_seq_one_letter_code
_entity_poly.pdbx_strand_id
1 'polypeptide(L)'
;MAKLVAIHTVKDVKHWASKGDERVEILGPIATDIVSYVAADGSNQIALSANIHDMDGWLALMQSPEAAAAMESHGVIPPLVIYKEELMDHSASIRQLYDPINAGDLDGFGRLLADDFVEHEELPGLPPTKAGVLQYFQMLVGAFPDLRLDVEDVIASGDKAVARVRVTGTHQGEFMGLPATGKSVAVNLIDITGFGDDGLAREHWGIVDQLALMQQLGVIPVGPPA
;
A
#
# COMPACT_ATOMS: atom_id res chain seq x y z
N MET A 1 -9.15 -1.01 -1.89
CA MET A 1 -10.34 -0.71 -1.03
C MET A 1 -10.91 0.61 -1.51
N ALA A 2 -12.21 0.72 -1.79
CA ALA A 2 -12.77 1.95 -2.37
C ALA A 2 -13.37 2.83 -1.28
N LYS A 3 -12.99 4.11 -1.23
CA LYS A 3 -13.64 5.06 -0.34
C LYS A 3 -14.87 5.65 -1.03
N LEU A 4 -16.00 5.65 -0.32
CA LEU A 4 -17.22 6.32 -0.77
C LEU A 4 -17.52 7.51 0.13
N VAL A 5 -18.09 8.55 -0.45
CA VAL A 5 -18.65 9.72 0.24
C VAL A 5 -20.09 9.90 -0.20
N ALA A 6 -21.03 9.76 0.73
CA ALA A 6 -22.45 9.93 0.49
C ALA A 6 -22.92 11.28 1.06
N ILE A 7 -23.53 12.13 0.24
CA ILE A 7 -24.04 13.45 0.63
C ILE A 7 -25.56 13.46 0.49
N HIS A 8 -26.25 13.85 1.57
CA HIS A 8 -27.71 13.98 1.58
C HIS A 8 -28.19 15.01 2.60
N THR A 9 -29.45 15.40 2.46
CA THR A 9 -30.16 16.22 3.45
C THR A 9 -30.88 15.32 4.46
N VAL A 10 -31.06 15.81 5.69
CA VAL A 10 -31.86 15.14 6.73
C VAL A 10 -32.97 16.04 7.28
N LYS A 11 -33.98 15.46 7.91
CA LYS A 11 -35.07 16.21 8.58
C LYS A 11 -34.56 16.95 9.82
N ASP A 12 -33.72 16.29 10.62
CA ASP A 12 -33.15 16.83 11.84
C ASP A 12 -31.75 16.26 12.09
N VAL A 13 -30.76 17.14 12.22
CA VAL A 13 -29.34 16.77 12.36
C VAL A 13 -29.07 16.04 13.67
N LYS A 14 -29.73 16.42 14.77
CA LYS A 14 -29.49 15.81 16.10
C LYS A 14 -30.05 14.40 16.17
N HIS A 15 -31.24 14.20 15.61
CA HIS A 15 -31.86 12.89 15.44
C HIS A 15 -31.01 12.01 14.54
N TRP A 16 -30.56 12.51 13.39
CA TRP A 16 -29.68 11.74 12.51
C TRP A 16 -28.36 11.37 13.20
N ALA A 17 -27.72 12.31 13.91
CA ALA A 17 -26.46 12.05 14.61
C ALA A 17 -26.60 11.00 15.72
N SER A 18 -27.74 10.92 16.41
CA SER A 18 -27.99 9.91 17.45
C SER A 18 -28.10 8.48 16.92
N LYS A 19 -28.24 8.31 15.60
CA LYS A 19 -28.33 7.02 14.91
C LYS A 19 -26.98 6.44 14.46
N GLY A 20 -25.87 6.97 14.98
CA GLY A 20 -24.51 6.54 14.61
C GLY A 20 -24.27 5.04 14.76
N ASP A 21 -24.60 4.48 15.91
CA ASP A 21 -24.37 3.06 16.20
C ASP A 21 -25.16 2.14 15.24
N GLU A 22 -26.42 2.48 14.97
CA GLU A 22 -27.27 1.76 14.01
C GLU A 22 -26.67 1.78 12.59
N ARG A 23 -26.05 2.89 12.18
CA ARG A 23 -25.33 2.95 10.89
C ARG A 23 -24.09 2.07 10.87
N VAL A 24 -23.34 2.04 11.97
CA VAL A 24 -22.14 1.18 12.09
C VAL A 24 -22.53 -0.30 12.08
N GLU A 25 -23.64 -0.68 12.71
CA GLU A 25 -24.17 -2.04 12.67
C GLU A 25 -24.57 -2.47 11.25
N ILE A 26 -25.25 -1.58 10.51
CA ILE A 26 -25.69 -1.84 9.13
C ILE A 26 -24.51 -1.92 8.16
N LEU A 27 -23.54 -1.01 8.27
CA LEU A 27 -22.43 -0.87 7.32
C LEU A 27 -21.20 -1.70 7.69
N GLY A 28 -21.01 -2.04 8.96
CA GLY A 28 -19.85 -2.76 9.47
C GLY A 28 -19.52 -4.09 8.77
N PRO A 29 -20.51 -4.87 8.29
CA PRO A 29 -20.22 -6.07 7.51
C PRO A 29 -19.55 -5.83 6.15
N ILE A 30 -19.62 -4.61 5.60
CA ILE A 30 -19.15 -4.28 4.23
C ILE A 30 -18.16 -3.11 4.18
N ALA A 31 -18.01 -2.37 5.28
CA ALA A 31 -17.23 -1.16 5.34
C ALA A 31 -16.49 -0.96 6.67
N THR A 32 -15.36 -0.25 6.60
CA THR A 32 -14.59 0.25 7.75
C THR A 32 -14.48 1.78 7.69
N ASP A 33 -13.95 2.39 8.75
CA ASP A 33 -13.71 3.85 8.82
C ASP A 33 -14.96 4.69 8.47
N ILE A 34 -16.08 4.34 9.10
CA ILE A 34 -17.37 5.01 8.87
C ILE A 34 -17.35 6.34 9.64
N VAL A 35 -17.30 7.45 8.90
CA VAL A 35 -17.23 8.81 9.48
C VAL A 35 -18.45 9.61 9.04
N SER A 36 -19.06 10.32 9.99
CA SER A 36 -20.21 11.20 9.77
C SER A 36 -19.80 12.66 9.89
N TYR A 37 -20.28 13.51 8.98
CA TYR A 37 -19.98 14.94 8.91
C TYR A 37 -21.29 15.75 8.90
N VAL A 38 -21.33 16.82 9.69
CA VAL A 38 -22.43 17.80 9.70
C VAL A 38 -21.97 19.08 9.03
N ALA A 39 -22.82 19.70 8.21
CA ALA A 39 -22.49 20.96 7.56
C ALA A 39 -22.22 22.08 8.60
N ALA A 40 -21.09 22.77 8.44
CA ALA A 40 -20.67 23.84 9.35
C ALA A 40 -21.53 25.11 9.23
N ASP A 41 -22.30 25.24 8.16
CA ASP A 41 -23.23 26.36 7.93
C ASP A 41 -24.56 26.23 8.70
N GLY A 42 -24.71 25.15 9.48
CA GLY A 42 -25.92 24.87 10.26
C GLY A 42 -27.10 24.37 9.42
N SER A 43 -26.89 24.08 8.13
CA SER A 43 -27.89 23.43 7.30
C SER A 43 -28.08 21.97 7.70
N ASN A 44 -29.16 21.37 7.20
CA ASN A 44 -29.42 19.94 7.38
C ASN A 44 -28.66 19.07 6.36
N GLN A 45 -27.60 19.59 5.73
CA GLN A 45 -26.73 18.81 4.86
C GLN A 45 -25.76 17.98 5.69
N ILE A 46 -25.56 16.74 5.26
CA ILE A 46 -24.72 15.74 5.92
C ILE A 46 -23.82 15.12 4.86
N ALA A 47 -22.62 14.71 5.26
CA ALA A 47 -21.82 13.75 4.51
C ALA A 47 -21.51 12.52 5.37
N LEU A 48 -21.38 11.36 4.75
CA LEU A 48 -20.89 10.13 5.36
C LEU A 48 -19.78 9.59 4.47
N SER A 49 -18.62 9.26 5.05
CA SER A 49 -17.57 8.51 4.33
C SER A 49 -17.40 7.12 4.92
N ALA A 50 -17.03 6.16 4.08
CA ALA A 50 -16.65 4.82 4.52
C ALA A 50 -15.69 4.17 3.53
N ASN A 51 -14.80 3.31 4.03
CA ASN A 51 -13.92 2.46 3.24
C ASN A 51 -14.62 1.13 2.95
N ILE A 52 -15.06 0.93 1.71
CA ILE A 52 -15.80 -0.25 1.28
C ILE A 52 -14.81 -1.37 0.90
N HIS A 53 -14.86 -2.47 1.65
CA HIS A 53 -14.11 -3.69 1.34
C HIS A 53 -14.94 -4.73 0.59
N ASP A 54 -16.27 -4.60 0.58
CA ASP A 54 -17.18 -5.42 -0.21
C ASP A 54 -18.12 -4.54 -1.06
N MET A 55 -17.74 -4.34 -2.33
CA MET A 55 -18.50 -3.48 -3.25
C MET A 55 -19.81 -4.14 -3.70
N ASP A 56 -19.84 -5.47 -3.84
CA ASP A 56 -21.05 -6.19 -4.23
C ASP A 56 -22.06 -6.16 -3.07
N GLY A 57 -21.59 -6.36 -1.84
CA GLY A 57 -22.38 -6.20 -0.62
C GLY A 57 -22.94 -4.78 -0.47
N TRP A 58 -22.13 -3.74 -0.77
CA TRP A 58 -22.60 -2.36 -0.81
C TRP A 58 -23.73 -2.13 -1.83
N LEU A 59 -23.55 -2.59 -3.07
CA LEU A 59 -24.56 -2.44 -4.13
C LEU A 59 -25.87 -3.17 -3.75
N ALA A 60 -25.77 -4.36 -3.17
CA ALA A 60 -26.93 -5.12 -2.68
C ALA A 60 -27.63 -4.40 -1.51
N LEU A 61 -26.86 -3.88 -0.54
CA LEU A 61 -27.40 -3.15 0.60
C LEU A 61 -28.16 -1.89 0.14
N MET A 62 -27.60 -1.10 -0.77
CA MET A 62 -28.24 0.13 -1.26
C MET A 62 -29.58 -0.10 -1.98
N GLN A 63 -29.84 -1.33 -2.44
CA GLN A 63 -31.09 -1.74 -3.07
C GLN A 63 -32.04 -2.45 -2.10
N SER A 64 -31.63 -2.63 -0.84
CA SER A 64 -32.38 -3.45 0.13
C SER A 64 -33.50 -2.65 0.81
N PRO A 65 -34.61 -3.32 1.19
CA PRO A 65 -35.66 -2.71 2.01
C PRO A 65 -35.16 -2.29 3.39
N GLU A 66 -34.17 -2.99 3.93
CA GLU A 66 -33.56 -2.68 5.23
C GLU A 66 -32.84 -1.33 5.20
N ALA A 67 -32.03 -1.08 4.17
CA ALA A 67 -31.37 0.21 4.00
C ALA A 67 -32.39 1.34 3.76
N ALA A 68 -33.45 1.08 2.99
CA ALA A 68 -34.53 2.04 2.78
C ALA A 68 -35.24 2.42 4.10
N ALA A 69 -35.57 1.43 4.93
CA ALA A 69 -36.20 1.64 6.24
C ALA A 69 -35.27 2.38 7.21
N ALA A 70 -33.98 2.04 7.22
CA ALA A 70 -32.99 2.74 8.02
C ALA A 70 -32.85 4.21 7.59
N MET A 71 -32.74 4.49 6.29
CA MET A 71 -32.69 5.85 5.77
C MET A 71 -33.94 6.66 6.15
N GLU A 72 -35.13 6.07 6.07
CA GLU A 72 -36.38 6.72 6.50
C GLU A 72 -36.38 7.01 8.01
N SER A 73 -36.01 6.02 8.83
CA SER A 73 -35.88 6.11 10.29
C SER A 73 -34.88 7.20 10.71
N HIS A 74 -33.79 7.36 9.97
CA HIS A 74 -32.75 8.36 10.23
C HIS A 74 -33.15 9.75 9.69
N GLY A 75 -34.29 9.86 9.00
CA GLY A 75 -34.81 11.11 8.46
C GLY A 75 -34.08 11.60 7.21
N VAL A 76 -33.46 10.70 6.44
CA VAL A 76 -32.81 11.02 5.16
C VAL A 76 -33.86 11.52 4.15
N ILE A 77 -33.49 12.55 3.39
CA ILE A 77 -34.31 13.15 2.33
C ILE A 77 -33.61 12.87 0.99
N PRO A 78 -34.16 12.00 0.12
CA PRO A 78 -33.62 11.74 -1.21
C PRO A 78 -33.62 12.98 -2.13
N PRO A 79 -32.71 13.05 -3.12
CA PRO A 79 -31.73 12.03 -3.49
C PRO A 79 -30.48 12.03 -2.61
N LEU A 80 -29.89 10.85 -2.44
CA LEU A 80 -28.52 10.68 -1.96
C LEU A 80 -27.57 10.81 -3.15
N VAL A 81 -26.52 11.62 -3.03
CA VAL A 81 -25.44 11.66 -4.02
C VAL A 81 -24.25 10.89 -3.46
N ILE A 82 -23.81 9.85 -4.17
CA ILE A 82 -22.65 9.03 -3.78
C ILE A 82 -21.49 9.38 -4.71
N TYR A 83 -20.39 9.81 -4.12
CA TYR A 83 -19.10 9.96 -4.77
C TYR A 83 -18.23 8.76 -4.41
N LYS A 84 -17.52 8.23 -5.40
CA LYS A 84 -16.46 7.25 -5.19
C LYS A 84 -15.14 7.99 -5.33
N GLU A 85 -14.25 7.81 -4.35
CA GLU A 85 -12.87 8.26 -4.47
C GLU A 85 -12.20 7.47 -5.59
N GLU A 86 -11.75 8.19 -6.62
CA GLU A 86 -10.85 7.64 -7.63
C GLU A 86 -9.42 7.94 -7.19
N LEU A 87 -8.87 7.06 -6.36
CA LEU A 87 -7.42 6.94 -6.18
C LEU A 87 -6.95 5.74 -6.98
N MET A 88 -5.78 5.86 -7.60
CA MET A 88 -5.11 4.69 -8.15
C MET A 88 -4.79 3.73 -7.00
N ASP A 89 -5.26 2.49 -7.12
CA ASP A 89 -4.81 1.42 -6.24
C ASP A 89 -3.39 1.02 -6.64
N HIS A 90 -2.41 1.53 -5.88
CA HIS A 90 -1.00 1.24 -6.15
C HIS A 90 -0.57 -0.18 -5.77
N SER A 91 -1.48 -1.06 -5.32
CA SER A 91 -1.15 -2.47 -5.03
C SER A 91 -0.59 -3.23 -6.23
N ALA A 92 -1.09 -2.94 -7.43
CA ALA A 92 -0.54 -3.50 -8.66
C ALA A 92 0.79 -2.83 -9.05
N SER A 93 0.87 -1.51 -8.87
CA SER A 93 2.05 -0.71 -9.22
C SER A 93 3.28 -1.17 -8.44
N ILE A 94 3.16 -1.36 -7.13
CA ILE A 94 4.29 -1.84 -6.30
C ILE A 94 4.71 -3.26 -6.68
N ARG A 95 3.78 -4.15 -7.02
CA ARG A 95 4.12 -5.51 -7.50
C ARG A 95 4.92 -5.48 -8.79
N GLN A 96 4.53 -4.59 -9.71
CA GLN A 96 5.19 -4.43 -11.01
C GLN A 96 6.64 -3.92 -10.89
N LEU A 97 7.02 -3.29 -9.77
CA LEU A 97 8.42 -2.87 -9.55
C LEU A 97 9.38 -4.07 -9.48
N TYR A 98 8.93 -5.21 -8.96
CA TYR A 98 9.80 -6.38 -8.74
C TYR A 98 9.98 -7.25 -9.97
N ASP A 99 9.02 -7.28 -10.89
CA ASP A 99 9.08 -8.09 -12.13
C ASP A 99 10.35 -7.81 -12.97
N PRO A 100 10.68 -6.56 -13.31
CA PRO A 100 11.90 -6.27 -14.06
C PRO A 100 13.17 -6.61 -13.27
N ILE A 101 13.19 -6.39 -11.94
CA ILE A 101 14.34 -6.76 -11.10
C ILE A 101 14.56 -8.28 -11.12
N ASN A 102 13.50 -9.06 -10.94
CA ASN A 102 13.51 -10.52 -11.01
C ASN A 102 13.92 -11.05 -12.38
N ALA A 103 13.71 -10.27 -13.44
CA ALA A 103 14.16 -10.57 -14.80
C ALA A 103 15.59 -10.06 -15.10
N GLY A 104 16.21 -9.31 -14.19
CA GLY A 104 17.48 -8.61 -14.42
C GLY A 104 17.38 -7.41 -15.40
N ASP A 105 16.18 -6.95 -15.72
CA ASP A 105 15.90 -5.82 -16.61
C ASP A 105 15.93 -4.49 -15.84
N LEU A 106 17.13 -3.97 -15.57
CA LEU A 106 17.29 -2.71 -14.83
C LEU A 106 16.82 -1.48 -15.63
N ASP A 107 16.82 -1.55 -16.96
CA ASP A 107 16.23 -0.50 -17.80
C ASP A 107 14.70 -0.49 -17.65
N GLY A 108 14.08 -1.67 -17.56
CA GLY A 108 12.66 -1.84 -17.26
C GLY A 108 12.28 -1.32 -15.89
N PHE A 109 13.05 -1.67 -14.86
CA PHE A 109 12.86 -1.12 -13.53
C PHE A 109 13.02 0.41 -13.52
N GLY A 110 14.06 0.92 -14.20
CA GLY A 110 14.31 2.35 -14.40
C GLY A 110 13.14 3.13 -15.00
N ARG A 111 12.35 2.52 -15.88
CA ARG A 111 11.16 3.15 -16.49
C ARG A 111 9.98 3.29 -15.51
N LEU A 112 9.96 2.54 -14.42
CA LEU A 112 8.91 2.60 -13.40
C LEU A 112 9.22 3.63 -12.30
N LEU A 113 10.45 4.16 -12.28
CA LEU A 113 10.90 5.20 -11.36
C LEU A 113 10.79 6.57 -12.04
N ALA A 114 10.26 7.53 -11.31
CA ALA A 114 10.28 8.93 -11.69
C ALA A 114 11.71 9.49 -11.84
N ASP A 115 11.89 10.48 -12.71
CA ASP A 115 13.20 11.10 -12.90
C ASP A 115 13.68 11.87 -11.66
N ASP A 116 12.74 12.38 -10.86
CA ASP A 116 12.97 13.03 -9.57
C ASP A 116 12.86 12.07 -8.37
N PHE A 117 12.94 10.76 -8.61
CA PHE A 117 12.80 9.76 -7.55
C PHE A 117 13.84 9.92 -6.42
N VAL A 118 13.36 9.83 -5.18
CA VAL A 118 14.14 9.95 -3.95
C VAL A 118 14.22 8.61 -3.22
N GLU A 119 15.43 8.14 -2.94
CA GLU A 119 15.66 6.97 -2.09
C GLU A 119 15.90 7.42 -0.65
N HIS A 120 15.17 6.85 0.29
CA HIS A 120 15.32 7.15 1.72
C HIS A 120 15.99 6.00 2.50
N GLU A 121 16.14 4.81 1.91
CA GLU A 121 17.00 3.76 2.46
C GLU A 121 18.47 4.20 2.43
N GLU A 122 19.17 4.00 3.53
CA GLU A 122 20.60 4.28 3.59
C GLU A 122 21.37 3.24 2.75
N LEU A 123 21.81 3.66 1.57
CA LEU A 123 22.68 2.88 0.67
C LEU A 123 24.10 3.44 0.69
N PRO A 124 25.04 2.87 1.50
CA PRO A 124 26.37 3.44 1.66
C PRO A 124 27.12 3.60 0.34
N GLY A 125 27.63 4.81 0.09
CA GLY A 125 28.40 5.13 -1.11
C GLY A 125 27.56 5.42 -2.36
N LEU A 126 26.22 5.39 -2.27
CA LEU A 126 25.32 5.69 -3.37
C LEU A 126 24.50 6.96 -3.08
N PRO A 127 24.22 7.79 -4.09
CA PRO A 127 23.37 8.96 -3.92
C PRO A 127 21.90 8.54 -3.73
N PRO A 128 21.11 9.26 -2.93
CA PRO A 128 19.70 8.95 -2.66
C PRO A 128 18.78 9.34 -3.84
N THR A 129 18.99 8.70 -5.00
CA THR A 129 18.40 9.08 -6.29
C THR A 129 18.10 7.85 -7.14
N LYS A 130 17.29 8.01 -8.19
CA LYS A 130 17.07 6.98 -9.24
C LYS A 130 18.37 6.34 -9.73
N ALA A 131 19.39 7.14 -10.03
CA ALA A 131 20.68 6.63 -10.51
C ALA A 131 21.40 5.78 -9.46
N GLY A 132 21.35 6.18 -8.19
CA GLY A 132 21.93 5.43 -7.08
C GLY A 132 21.23 4.09 -6.86
N VAL A 133 19.90 4.06 -6.92
CA VAL A 133 19.13 2.82 -6.80
C VAL A 133 19.37 1.87 -7.96
N LEU A 134 19.43 2.36 -9.21
CA LEU A 134 19.80 1.52 -10.36
C LEU A 134 21.22 0.93 -10.21
N GLN A 135 22.17 1.72 -9.70
CA GLN A 135 23.51 1.23 -9.39
C GLN A 135 23.50 0.17 -8.28
N TYR A 136 22.65 0.33 -7.26
CA TYR A 136 22.49 -0.65 -6.19
C TYR A 136 21.96 -1.99 -6.73
N PHE A 137 20.88 -1.96 -7.53
CA PHE A 137 20.34 -3.18 -8.12
C PHE A 137 21.29 -3.83 -9.15
N GLN A 138 22.10 -3.03 -9.86
CA GLN A 138 23.16 -3.56 -10.72
C GLN A 138 24.20 -4.37 -9.94
N MET A 139 24.59 -3.89 -8.76
CA MET A 139 25.46 -4.63 -7.86
C MET A 139 24.77 -5.88 -7.29
N LEU A 140 23.50 -5.79 -6.86
CA LEU A 140 22.75 -6.92 -6.33
C LEU A 140 22.60 -8.05 -7.35
N VAL A 141 22.18 -7.75 -8.58
CA VAL A 141 22.03 -8.76 -9.65
C VAL A 141 23.39 -9.37 -10.03
N GLY A 142 24.48 -8.60 -9.95
CA GLY A 142 25.83 -9.13 -10.15
C GLY A 142 26.29 -10.05 -9.01
N ALA A 143 25.95 -9.71 -7.77
CA ALA A 143 26.27 -10.48 -6.56
C ALA A 143 25.43 -11.76 -6.43
N PHE A 144 24.16 -11.70 -6.82
CA PHE A 144 23.16 -12.75 -6.73
C PHE A 144 22.49 -12.96 -8.10
N PRO A 145 23.10 -13.71 -9.03
CA PRO A 145 22.56 -13.89 -10.39
C PRO A 145 21.20 -14.59 -10.45
N ASP A 146 20.82 -15.28 -9.38
CA ASP A 146 19.54 -15.96 -9.16
C ASP A 146 18.65 -15.20 -8.15
N LEU A 147 18.86 -13.89 -7.99
CA LEU A 147 18.06 -13.02 -7.11
C LEU A 147 16.57 -13.14 -7.44
N ARG A 148 15.76 -13.34 -6.40
CA ARG A 148 14.31 -13.20 -6.44
C ARG A 148 13.80 -12.34 -5.30
N LEU A 149 12.85 -11.48 -5.63
CA LEU A 149 12.04 -10.67 -4.74
C LEU A 149 10.59 -11.10 -4.95
N ASP A 150 10.10 -11.98 -4.08
CA ASP A 150 8.75 -12.53 -4.15
C ASP A 150 7.84 -11.76 -3.18
N VAL A 151 6.83 -11.05 -3.72
CA VAL A 151 5.91 -10.23 -2.92
C VAL A 151 4.88 -11.10 -2.20
N GLU A 152 5.00 -11.19 -0.88
CA GLU A 152 4.13 -12.02 -0.03
C GLU A 152 2.86 -11.29 0.41
N ASP A 153 2.91 -9.96 0.59
CA ASP A 153 1.77 -9.16 1.03
C ASP A 153 1.87 -7.71 0.54
N VAL A 154 0.72 -7.04 0.33
CA VAL A 154 0.66 -5.64 -0.11
C VAL A 154 -0.49 -4.90 0.57
N ILE A 155 -0.19 -3.69 1.07
CA ILE A 155 -1.16 -2.74 1.59
C ILE A 155 -0.99 -1.42 0.83
N ALA A 156 -2.06 -0.91 0.22
CA ALA A 156 -2.05 0.40 -0.44
C ALA A 156 -3.03 1.37 0.24
N SER A 157 -2.62 2.63 0.37
CA SER A 157 -3.42 3.71 0.93
C SER A 157 -2.94 5.05 0.39
N GLY A 158 -3.85 5.84 -0.20
CA GLY A 158 -3.48 7.11 -0.81
C GLY A 158 -2.50 6.92 -1.96
N ASP A 159 -1.45 7.73 -1.95
CA ASP A 159 -0.33 7.72 -2.89
C ASP A 159 0.74 6.65 -2.55
N LYS A 160 0.57 5.87 -1.47
CA LYS A 160 1.60 4.93 -1.02
C LYS A 160 1.14 3.48 -1.03
N ALA A 161 2.09 2.59 -1.29
CA ALA A 161 1.92 1.16 -1.08
C ALA A 161 3.09 0.60 -0.26
N VAL A 162 2.79 -0.42 0.53
CA VAL A 162 3.72 -1.19 1.35
C VAL A 162 3.76 -2.61 0.80
N ALA A 163 4.94 -3.15 0.57
CA ALA A 163 5.13 -4.54 0.17
C ALA A 163 5.97 -5.27 1.22
N ARG A 164 5.50 -6.46 1.63
CA ARG A 164 6.29 -7.42 2.39
C ARG A 164 6.82 -8.46 1.43
N VAL A 165 8.13 -8.60 1.35
CA VAL A 165 8.82 -9.30 0.28
C VAL A 165 9.78 -10.33 0.86
N ARG A 166 9.80 -11.52 0.25
CA ARG A 166 10.82 -12.53 0.49
C ARG A 166 11.93 -12.37 -0.54
N VAL A 167 13.16 -12.13 -0.06
CA VAL A 167 14.34 -11.98 -0.92
C VAL A 167 15.18 -13.25 -0.83
N THR A 168 15.50 -13.85 -1.97
CA THR A 168 16.36 -15.04 -2.05
C THR A 168 17.41 -14.91 -3.13
N GLY A 169 18.55 -15.60 -2.98
CA GLY A 169 19.56 -15.70 -4.01
C GLY A 169 20.80 -16.45 -3.51
N THR A 170 21.76 -16.68 -4.40
CA THR A 170 23.04 -17.32 -4.14
C THR A 170 24.18 -16.35 -4.40
N HIS A 171 25.03 -16.13 -3.40
CA HIS A 171 26.11 -15.16 -3.47
C HIS A 171 27.27 -15.67 -4.35
N GLN A 172 27.25 -15.29 -5.63
CA GLN A 172 28.18 -15.75 -6.67
C GLN A 172 29.09 -14.64 -7.21
N GLY A 173 28.76 -13.37 -6.94
CA GLY A 173 29.59 -12.21 -7.27
C GLY A 173 30.15 -11.52 -6.03
N GLU A 174 30.80 -10.38 -6.22
CA GLU A 174 31.19 -9.51 -5.11
C GLU A 174 29.99 -8.70 -4.63
N PHE A 175 29.79 -8.63 -3.31
CA PHE A 175 28.74 -7.82 -2.69
C PHE A 175 29.33 -6.92 -1.60
N MET A 176 29.31 -5.60 -1.79
CA MET A 176 29.80 -4.63 -0.81
C MET A 176 31.24 -4.93 -0.31
N GLY A 177 32.14 -5.32 -1.22
CA GLY A 177 33.52 -5.70 -0.90
C GLY A 177 33.70 -7.11 -0.33
N LEU A 178 32.62 -7.88 -0.17
CA LEU A 178 32.68 -9.30 0.19
C LEU A 178 32.80 -10.15 -1.08
N PRO A 179 33.87 -10.96 -1.23
CA PRO A 179 33.97 -11.91 -2.34
C PRO A 179 32.86 -12.97 -2.27
N ALA A 180 32.52 -13.53 -3.44
CA ALA A 180 31.53 -14.60 -3.57
C ALA A 180 31.76 -15.73 -2.55
N THR A 181 30.72 -16.05 -1.77
CA THR A 181 30.79 -17.09 -0.73
C THR A 181 30.20 -18.41 -1.18
N GLY A 182 29.43 -18.42 -2.28
CA GLY A 182 28.69 -19.57 -2.78
C GLY A 182 27.50 -19.98 -1.90
N LYS A 183 27.14 -19.18 -0.89
CA LYS A 183 26.05 -19.47 0.04
C LYS A 183 24.74 -18.90 -0.49
N SER A 184 23.66 -19.66 -0.30
CA SER A 184 22.31 -19.18 -0.52
C SER A 184 21.83 -18.37 0.68
N VAL A 185 21.06 -17.32 0.39
CA VAL A 185 20.45 -16.43 1.38
C VAL A 185 18.94 -16.39 1.17
N ALA A 186 18.21 -16.20 2.26
CA ALA A 186 16.78 -16.00 2.23
C ALA A 186 16.39 -15.09 3.41
N VAL A 187 16.01 -13.85 3.11
CA VAL A 187 15.77 -12.77 4.08
C VAL A 187 14.46 -12.05 3.79
N ASN A 188 13.97 -11.29 4.78
CA ASN A 188 12.74 -10.52 4.64
C ASN A 188 13.07 -9.07 4.30
N LEU A 189 12.18 -8.44 3.54
CA LEU A 189 12.22 -7.03 3.16
C LEU A 189 10.82 -6.44 3.34
N ILE A 190 10.76 -5.21 3.84
CA ILE A 190 9.55 -4.37 3.79
C ILE A 190 9.92 -3.10 3.03
N ASP A 191 9.17 -2.82 1.97
CA ASP A 191 9.30 -1.61 1.18
C ASP A 191 8.05 -0.76 1.36
N ILE A 192 8.23 0.55 1.41
CA ILE A 192 7.17 1.55 1.30
C ILE A 192 7.52 2.39 0.08
N THR A 193 6.61 2.46 -0.89
CA THR A 193 6.81 3.27 -2.11
C THR A 193 5.70 4.30 -2.24
N GLY A 194 6.07 5.55 -2.46
CA GLY A 194 5.15 6.61 -2.89
C GLY A 194 5.06 6.69 -4.41
N PHE A 195 3.87 6.92 -4.94
CA PHE A 195 3.57 6.95 -6.36
C PHE A 195 2.94 8.29 -6.77
N GLY A 196 3.16 8.70 -8.02
CA GLY A 196 2.43 9.80 -8.63
C GLY A 196 1.14 9.34 -9.32
N ASP A 197 0.32 10.31 -9.75
CA ASP A 197 -0.89 10.06 -10.53
C ASP A 197 -0.64 9.39 -11.90
N ASP A 198 0.60 9.42 -12.38
CA ASP A 198 1.04 8.72 -13.58
C ASP A 198 1.48 7.26 -13.32
N GLY A 199 1.38 6.81 -12.07
CA GLY A 199 1.75 5.46 -11.64
C GLY A 199 3.25 5.23 -11.44
N LEU A 200 4.09 6.24 -11.61
CA LEU A 200 5.54 6.12 -11.39
C LEU A 200 5.89 6.24 -9.90
N ALA A 201 6.86 5.42 -9.46
CA ALA A 201 7.42 5.51 -8.12
C ALA A 201 8.19 6.83 -7.97
N ARG A 202 7.90 7.59 -6.90
CA ARG A 202 8.49 8.91 -6.58
C ARG A 202 9.47 8.84 -5.42
N GLU A 203 9.21 7.94 -4.49
CA GLU A 203 10.06 7.80 -3.31
C GLU A 203 9.94 6.40 -2.72
N HIS A 204 10.99 5.99 -2.01
CA HIS A 204 11.08 4.65 -1.43
C HIS A 204 11.72 4.66 -0.04
N TRP A 205 11.23 3.80 0.84
CA TRP A 205 11.88 3.40 2.09
C TRP A 205 11.93 1.88 2.14
N GLY A 206 13.10 1.31 2.43
CA GLY A 206 13.29 -0.14 2.57
C GLY A 206 13.87 -0.51 3.93
N ILE A 207 13.45 -1.65 4.47
CA ILE A 207 14.11 -2.33 5.59
C ILE A 207 14.30 -3.80 5.22
N VAL A 208 15.54 -4.17 4.88
CA VAL A 208 15.97 -5.56 4.72
C VAL A 208 16.49 -6.12 6.05
N ASP A 209 16.26 -7.43 6.29
CA ASP A 209 16.87 -8.15 7.41
C ASP A 209 18.39 -8.35 7.18
N GLN A 210 19.13 -7.26 7.33
CA GLN A 210 20.56 -7.18 7.07
C GLN A 210 21.37 -8.07 8.02
N LEU A 211 20.92 -8.24 9.27
CA LEU A 211 21.57 -9.13 10.22
C LEU A 211 21.49 -10.59 9.76
N ALA A 212 20.30 -11.05 9.38
CA ALA A 212 20.14 -12.41 8.86
C ALA A 212 20.94 -12.60 7.57
N LEU A 213 21.00 -11.59 6.69
CA LEU A 213 21.81 -11.64 5.47
C LEU A 213 23.29 -11.84 5.81
N MET A 214 23.87 -11.00 6.67
CA MET A 214 25.29 -11.08 7.04
C MET A 214 25.64 -12.37 7.77
N GLN A 215 24.71 -12.93 8.56
CA GLN A 215 24.87 -14.24 9.20
C GLN A 215 24.88 -15.39 8.19
N GLN A 216 23.93 -15.38 7.23
CA GLN A 216 23.85 -16.41 6.20
C GLN A 216 25.06 -16.35 5.24
N LEU A 217 25.60 -15.16 4.97
CA LEU A 217 26.87 -15.00 4.24
C LEU A 217 28.09 -15.43 5.07
N GLY A 218 27.97 -15.49 6.39
CA GLY A 218 29.03 -15.91 7.32
C GLY A 218 30.00 -14.79 7.69
N VAL A 219 29.59 -13.53 7.52
CA VAL A 219 30.33 -12.35 7.99
C VAL A 219 30.15 -12.20 9.50
N ILE A 220 28.93 -12.43 9.99
CA ILE A 220 28.58 -12.35 11.41
C ILE A 220 28.27 -13.76 11.91
N PRO A 221 28.83 -14.22 13.04
CA PRO A 221 28.46 -15.51 13.63
C PRO A 221 26.98 -15.54 14.02
N VAL A 222 26.33 -16.68 13.85
CA VAL A 222 25.01 -16.94 14.45
C VAL A 222 25.23 -17.10 15.96
N GLY A 223 24.58 -16.27 16.76
CA GLY A 223 24.60 -16.41 18.23
C GLY A 223 24.00 -17.77 18.64
N PRO A 224 24.30 -18.27 19.85
CA PRO A 224 23.63 -19.46 20.35
C PRO A 224 22.10 -19.25 20.32
N PRO A 225 21.30 -20.28 20.02
CA PRO A 225 19.86 -20.18 20.12
C PRO A 225 19.47 -19.68 21.52
N ALA A 226 18.52 -18.74 21.56
CA ALA A 226 17.98 -18.17 22.79
C ALA A 226 17.27 -19.23 23.66
#